data_AF-W2SUV0-F1
#
_entry.id   AF-W2SUV0-F1
#
_cell.length_a   1.000
_cell.length_b   1.000
_cell.length_c   1.000
_cell.angle_alpha   90.00
_cell.angle_beta   90.00
_cell.angle_gamma   90.00
#
_symmetry.space_group_name_H-M   'P 1'
#
loop_
_entity.id
_entity.type
_entity.pdbx_description
1 polymer ?
#
loop_
_entity_poly.entity_id
_entity_poly.type
_entity_poly.pdbx_seq_one_letter_code
_entity_poly.pdbx_strand_id
1 'polypeptide(L)'
;MSFVDAATAKYNIHQFRQQGLEAIEEIRQRGCTPVIVGGTAYYVESLLFEENIIETPESSNNVKELENLESLSNSELHRRLEEIDPQSARLVHPNNRSRVLRAIEVFKLTGTLD
;
A
#
# COMPACT_ATOMS: atom_id res chain seq x y z
N MET A 1 -18.29 12.14 -16.06
CA MET A 1 -18.68 11.62 -14.73
C MET A 1 -17.42 11.13 -14.03
N SER A 2 -17.26 11.39 -12.74
CA SER A 2 -16.21 10.75 -11.93
C SER A 2 -16.60 9.30 -11.72
N PHE A 3 -15.66 8.36 -11.93
CA PHE A 3 -15.88 6.93 -11.73
C PHE A 3 -15.76 6.50 -10.24
N VAL A 4 -15.29 7.44 -9.39
CA VAL A 4 -15.19 7.28 -7.94
C VAL A 4 -15.95 8.42 -7.27
N ASP A 5 -16.72 8.12 -6.24
CA ASP A 5 -17.37 9.12 -5.41
C ASP A 5 -16.33 9.85 -4.55
N ALA A 6 -16.22 11.17 -4.70
CA ALA A 6 -15.19 11.95 -4.04
C ALA A 6 -15.38 12.06 -2.51
N ALA A 7 -16.59 11.86 -2.00
CA ALA A 7 -16.91 12.05 -0.59
C ALA A 7 -16.77 10.77 0.23
N THR A 8 -16.96 9.61 -0.39
CA THR A 8 -17.18 8.35 0.34
C THR A 8 -16.29 7.20 -0.13
N ALA A 9 -15.84 7.21 -1.38
CA ALA A 9 -15.12 6.08 -1.94
C ALA A 9 -13.60 6.23 -1.74
N LYS A 10 -13.00 5.20 -1.14
CA LYS A 10 -11.54 5.03 -1.13
C LYS A 10 -11.13 4.38 -2.45
N TYR A 11 -10.09 4.92 -3.08
CA TYR A 11 -9.49 4.36 -4.28
C TYR A 11 -8.01 4.07 -4.04
N ASN A 12 -7.65 2.79 -4.06
CA ASN A 12 -6.31 2.32 -3.76
C ASN A 12 -5.59 1.78 -5.01
N ILE A 13 -4.32 1.42 -4.82
CA ILE A 13 -3.47 0.96 -5.93
C ILE A 13 -3.87 -0.41 -6.49
N HIS A 14 -4.43 -1.28 -5.65
CA HIS A 14 -4.90 -2.61 -6.08
C HIS A 14 -6.09 -2.48 -7.02
N GLN A 15 -7.05 -1.63 -6.64
CA GLN A 15 -8.19 -1.28 -7.49
C GLN A 15 -7.73 -0.65 -8.80
N PHE A 16 -6.75 0.25 -8.75
CA PHE A 16 -6.18 0.84 -9.96
C PHE A 16 -5.51 -0.18 -10.87
N ARG A 17 -4.68 -1.08 -10.33
CA ARG A 17 -4.02 -2.12 -11.15
C ARG A 17 -5.06 -3.01 -11.81
N GLN A 18 -6.02 -3.53 -11.05
CA GLN A 18 -7.04 -4.42 -11.59
C GLN A 18 -7.83 -3.75 -12.71
N GLN A 19 -8.43 -2.60 -12.45
CA GLN A 19 -9.25 -1.87 -13.43
C GLN A 19 -8.43 -1.38 -14.61
N GLY A 20 -7.18 -0.96 -14.38
CA GLY A 20 -6.26 -0.53 -15.43
C GLY A 20 -5.89 -1.66 -16.38
N LEU A 21 -5.59 -2.85 -15.86
CA LEU A 21 -5.28 -4.03 -16.67
C LEU A 21 -6.50 -4.50 -17.49
N GLU A 22 -7.70 -4.48 -16.88
CA GLU A 22 -8.95 -4.78 -17.59
C GLU A 22 -9.17 -3.82 -18.78
N ALA A 23 -9.00 -2.51 -18.56
CA ALA A 23 -9.14 -1.50 -19.61
C ALA A 23 -8.08 -1.65 -20.72
N ILE A 24 -6.83 -1.96 -20.36
CA ILE A 24 -5.74 -2.23 -21.30
C ILE A 24 -6.10 -3.39 -22.23
N GLU A 25 -6.61 -4.48 -21.65
CA GLU A 25 -6.99 -5.67 -22.41
C GLU A 25 -8.19 -5.41 -23.33
N GLU A 26 -9.22 -4.71 -22.85
CA GLU A 26 -10.38 -4.31 -23.66
C GLU A 26 -9.97 -3.45 -24.87
N ILE A 27 -9.06 -2.49 -24.67
CA ILE A 27 -8.54 -1.64 -25.75
C ILE A 27 -7.76 -2.47 -26.78
N ARG A 28 -6.94 -3.42 -26.32
CA ARG A 28 -6.19 -4.33 -27.21
C ARG A 28 -7.10 -5.23 -28.03
N GLN A 29 -8.17 -5.76 -27.43
CA GLN A 29 -9.16 -6.59 -28.13
C GLN A 29 -9.89 -5.86 -29.25
N ARG A 30 -10.01 -4.53 -29.15
CA ARG A 30 -10.50 -3.67 -30.25
C ARG A 30 -9.47 -3.38 -31.35
N GLY A 31 -8.23 -3.89 -31.23
CA GLY A 31 -7.14 -3.61 -32.16
C GLY A 31 -6.50 -2.23 -31.96
N CYS A 32 -6.72 -1.58 -30.82
CA CYS A 32 -6.19 -0.25 -30.51
C CYS A 32 -4.97 -0.34 -29.58
N THR A 33 -4.13 0.70 -29.59
CA THR A 33 -2.99 0.82 -28.66
C THR A 33 -3.44 1.55 -27.38
N PRO A 34 -3.35 0.93 -26.19
CA PRO A 34 -3.62 1.61 -24.93
C PRO A 34 -2.61 2.72 -24.64
N VAL A 35 -3.09 3.88 -24.17
CA VAL A 35 -2.26 5.01 -23.78
C VAL A 35 -2.63 5.41 -22.35
N ILE A 36 -1.67 5.32 -21.44
CA ILE A 36 -1.84 5.67 -20.03
C ILE A 36 -1.33 7.10 -19.83
N VAL A 37 -2.15 7.97 -19.23
CA VAL A 37 -1.81 9.37 -18.94
C VAL A 37 -2.11 9.67 -17.49
N GLY A 38 -1.15 10.23 -16.75
CA GLY A 38 -1.30 10.54 -15.33
C GLY A 38 0.01 11.05 -14.72
N GLY A 39 -0.04 11.45 -13.44
CA GLY A 39 1.11 12.01 -12.71
C GLY A 39 1.63 11.18 -11.55
N THR A 40 0.93 10.12 -11.15
CA THR A 40 1.31 9.31 -9.98
C THR A 40 2.17 8.13 -10.43
N ALA A 41 3.50 8.30 -10.42
CA ALA A 41 4.46 7.29 -10.88
C ALA A 41 4.21 5.90 -10.26
N TYR A 42 3.95 5.84 -8.94
CA TYR A 42 3.67 4.60 -8.22
C TYR A 42 2.48 3.80 -8.80
N TYR A 43 1.43 4.49 -9.26
CA TYR A 43 0.27 3.83 -9.87
C TYR A 43 0.61 3.32 -11.27
N VAL A 44 1.42 4.04 -12.04
CA VAL A 44 1.88 3.57 -13.36
C VAL A 44 2.81 2.37 -13.20
N GLU A 45 3.74 2.43 -12.24
CA GLU A 45 4.63 1.32 -11.91
C GLU A 45 3.85 0.07 -11.54
N SER A 46 2.74 0.19 -10.81
CA SER A 46 1.91 -0.96 -10.48
C SER A 46 1.18 -1.59 -11.65
N LEU A 47 1.14 -0.97 -12.83
CA LEU A 47 0.65 -1.64 -14.06
C LEU A 47 1.77 -2.38 -14.77
N LEU A 48 3.02 -1.95 -14.59
CA LEU A 48 4.21 -2.49 -15.25
C LEU A 48 4.82 -3.64 -14.47
N PHE A 49 4.85 -3.53 -13.13
CA PHE A 49 5.54 -4.43 -12.21
C PHE A 49 4.60 -4.82 -11.08
N GLU A 50 4.36 -6.11 -10.90
CA GLU A 50 3.46 -6.60 -9.85
C GLU A 50 4.10 -6.48 -8.47
N GLU A 51 5.40 -6.77 -8.42
CA GLU A 51 6.27 -6.71 -7.25
C GLU A 51 6.39 -5.30 -6.66
N ASN A 52 6.09 -4.25 -7.44
CA ASN A 52 6.13 -2.88 -6.96
C ASN A 52 4.89 -2.50 -6.16
N ILE A 53 3.86 -3.34 -6.14
CA ILE A 53 2.73 -3.12 -5.23
C ILE A 53 3.16 -3.57 -3.84
N ILE A 54 3.29 -2.61 -2.95
CA ILE A 54 3.40 -2.91 -1.53
C ILE A 54 2.09 -3.58 -1.11
N GLU A 55 2.13 -4.89 -0.83
CA GLU A 55 0.96 -5.65 -0.35
C GLU A 55 0.33 -4.90 0.81
N THR A 56 -0.84 -4.29 0.59
CA THR A 56 -1.65 -3.83 1.71
C THR A 56 -2.26 -5.10 2.27
N PRO A 57 -2.00 -5.45 3.54
CA PRO A 57 -2.77 -6.49 4.18
C PRO A 57 -4.22 -6.08 3.96
N GLU A 58 -4.95 -6.84 3.16
CA GLU A 58 -6.39 -6.69 3.13
C GLU A 58 -6.84 -7.06 4.53
N SER A 59 -6.98 -6.05 5.39
CA SER A 59 -7.74 -6.11 6.63
C SER A 59 -7.59 -7.46 7.33
N SER A 60 -6.36 -7.89 7.58
CA SER A 60 -6.08 -9.17 8.21
C SER A 60 -6.48 -9.09 9.67
N ASN A 61 -7.78 -9.18 9.97
CA ASN A 61 -8.51 -9.54 11.20
C ASN A 61 -7.93 -9.16 12.58
N ASN A 62 -6.94 -8.28 12.66
CA ASN A 62 -6.23 -7.86 13.87
C ASN A 62 -6.55 -6.39 14.18
N VAL A 63 -7.79 -5.98 13.92
CA VAL A 63 -8.31 -4.65 14.28
C VAL A 63 -7.99 -4.32 15.74
N LYS A 64 -8.09 -5.31 16.64
CA LYS A 64 -7.75 -5.16 18.07
C LYS A 64 -6.26 -4.92 18.35
N GLU A 65 -5.35 -5.49 17.56
CA GLU A 65 -3.92 -5.21 17.72
C GLU A 65 -3.54 -3.86 17.10
N LEU A 66 -4.16 -3.49 15.97
CA LEU A 66 -4.01 -2.15 15.42
C LEU A 66 -4.50 -1.08 16.40
N GLU A 67 -5.66 -1.27 17.03
CA GLU A 67 -6.19 -0.36 18.07
C GLU A 67 -5.20 -0.19 19.23
N ASN A 68 -4.57 -1.28 19.67
CA ASN A 68 -3.53 -1.22 20.71
C ASN A 68 -2.29 -0.44 20.24
N LEU A 69 -1.87 -0.62 18.98
CA LEU A 69 -0.75 0.11 18.39
C LEU A 69 -1.09 1.59 18.14
N GLU A 70 -2.34 1.89 17.79
CA GLU A 70 -2.83 3.24 17.55
C GLU A 70 -2.87 4.09 18.82
N SER A 71 -2.96 3.47 19.99
CA SER A 71 -2.90 4.15 21.29
C SER A 71 -1.47 4.55 21.71
N LEU A 72 -0.44 3.95 21.11
CA LEU A 72 0.96 4.20 21.45
C LEU A 72 1.48 5.51 20.87
N SER A 73 2.39 6.17 21.59
CA SER A 73 3.14 7.32 21.07
C SER A 73 4.05 6.92 19.90
N ASN A 74 4.45 7.89 19.07
CA ASN A 74 5.33 7.63 17.92
C ASN A 74 6.67 7.01 18.33
N SER A 75 7.22 7.42 19.49
CA SER A 75 8.46 6.85 20.03
C SER A 75 8.29 5.40 20.46
N GLU A 76 7.17 5.05 21.08
CA GLU A 76 6.89 3.67 21.51
C GLU A 76 6.69 2.75 20.32
N LEU A 77 5.99 3.23 19.28
CA LEU A 77 5.85 2.50 18.03
C LEU A 77 7.17 2.27 17.32
N HIS A 78 7.99 3.31 17.23
CA HIS A 78 9.29 3.20 16.57
C HIS A 78 10.24 2.28 17.33
N ARG A 79 10.24 2.34 18.66
CA ARG A 79 10.97 1.37 19.51
C ARG A 79 10.50 -0.05 19.27
N ARG A 80 9.18 -0.27 19.15
CA ARG A 80 8.64 -1.60 18.88
C ARG A 80 9.01 -2.10 17.48
N LEU A 81 9.09 -1.20 16.50
CA LEU A 81 9.64 -1.52 15.18
C LEU A 81 11.13 -1.87 15.28
N GLU A 82 11.92 -1.14 16.06
CA GLU A 82 13.35 -1.41 16.26
C GLU A 82 13.60 -2.77 16.94
N GLU A 83 12.72 -3.20 17.84
CA GLU A 83 12.81 -4.50 18.51
C GLU A 83 12.53 -5.69 17.57
N ILE A 84 11.61 -5.52 16.60
CA ILE A 84 11.22 -6.59 15.67
C ILE A 84 12.03 -6.57 14.36
N ASP A 85 12.35 -5.39 13.86
CA ASP A 85 13.08 -5.17 12.61
C ASP A 85 13.96 -3.90 12.70
N PRO A 86 15.19 -4.04 13.23
CA PRO A 86 16.14 -2.94 13.34
C PRO A 86 16.55 -2.31 12.00
N GLN A 87 16.44 -3.05 10.88
CA GLN A 87 16.81 -2.53 9.57
C GLN A 87 15.74 -1.56 9.07
N SER A 88 14.48 -1.96 9.12
CA SER A 88 13.36 -1.08 8.77
C SER A 88 13.24 0.14 9.69
N ALA A 89 13.53 -0.02 10.99
CA ALA A 89 13.54 1.09 11.93
C ALA A 89 14.53 2.20 11.55
N ARG A 90 15.64 1.87 10.87
CA ARG A 90 16.61 2.86 10.37
C ARG A 90 16.13 3.60 9.14
N LEU A 91 15.30 2.97 8.31
CA LEU A 91 14.78 3.54 7.07
C LEU A 91 13.52 4.38 7.28
N VAL A 92 12.79 4.13 8.35
CA VAL A 92 11.52 4.80 8.66
C VAL A 92 11.68 5.76 9.84
N HIS A 93 11.45 7.05 9.59
CA HIS A 93 11.49 8.06 10.62
C HIS A 93 10.34 7.89 11.65
N PRO A 94 10.57 8.02 12.97
CA PRO A 94 9.55 7.81 14.02
C PRO A 94 8.26 8.62 13.82
N ASN A 95 8.38 9.86 13.33
CA ASN A 95 7.23 10.73 13.06
C ASN A 95 6.40 10.31 11.85
N ASN A 96 6.89 9.42 10.99
CA ASN A 96 6.11 8.87 9.90
C ASN A 96 5.29 7.67 10.39
N ARG A 97 4.33 7.96 11.27
CA ARG A 97 3.53 6.97 11.99
C ARG A 97 2.92 5.91 11.07
N SER A 98 2.37 6.34 9.93
CA SER A 98 1.78 5.43 8.93
C SER A 98 2.80 4.45 8.37
N ARG A 99 4.03 4.89 8.09
CA ARG A 99 5.10 3.99 7.62
C ARG A 99 5.59 3.07 8.74
N VAL A 100 5.66 3.55 9.98
CA VAL A 100 6.07 2.72 11.13
C VAL A 100 5.06 1.61 11.38
N LEU A 101 3.77 1.95 11.46
CA LEU A 101 2.68 0.97 11.61
C LEU A 101 2.71 -0.06 10.48
N ARG A 102 2.89 0.41 9.24
CA ARG A 102 2.97 -0.46 8.08
C ARG A 102 4.17 -1.41 8.12
N ALA A 103 5.35 -0.93 8.50
CA ALA A 103 6.52 -1.81 8.64
C ALA A 103 6.27 -2.90 9.71
N ILE A 104 5.63 -2.54 10.83
CA ILE A 104 5.24 -3.51 11.86
C ILE A 104 4.24 -4.55 11.31
N GLU A 105 3.23 -4.10 10.54
CA GLU A 105 2.25 -4.99 9.91
C GLU A 105 2.89 -5.96 8.92
N VAL A 106 3.74 -5.46 8.01
CA VAL A 106 4.37 -6.30 7.00
C VAL A 106 5.29 -7.32 7.67
N PHE A 107 6.10 -6.92 8.65
CA PHE A 107 6.95 -7.86 9.41
C PHE A 107 6.14 -8.99 10.05
N LYS A 108 4.98 -8.68 10.64
CA LYS A 108 4.12 -9.71 11.26
C LYS A 108 3.55 -10.72 10.26
N LEU A 109 3.31 -10.30 9.02
CA LEU A 109 2.69 -11.13 7.99
C LEU A 109 3.72 -11.99 7.25
N THR A 110 4.89 -11.42 6.99
CA THR A 110 5.92 -12.02 6.14
C THR A 110 7.04 -12.70 6.94
N GLY A 111 7.22 -12.32 8.21
CA GLY A 111 8.38 -12.72 9.03
C GLY A 111 9.69 -12.03 8.64
N THR A 112 9.72 -11.34 7.49
CA THR A 112 10.85 -10.60 6.92
C THR A 112 10.35 -9.57 5.92
N LEU A 113 10.76 -8.32 6.06
CA LEU A 113 10.62 -7.30 5.02
C LEU A 113 11.82 -7.42 4.05
N ASP A 114 11.55 -7.77 2.80
CA ASP A 114 12.53 -7.62 1.69
C ASP A 114 12.77 -6.14 1.36
#